data_AF-A0A1Y6EFG9-F1
#
_entry.id   AF-A0A1Y6EFG9-F1
#
_cell.length_a   1.000
_cell.length_b   1.000
_cell.length_c   1.000
_cell.angle_alpha   90.00
_cell.angle_beta   90.00
_cell.angle_gamma   90.00
#
_symmetry.space_group_name_H-M   'P 1'
#
loop_
_entity.id
_entity.type
_entity.pdbx_description
1 polymer ?
#
loop_
_entity_poly.entity_id
_entity_poly.type
_entity_poly.pdbx_seq_one_letter_code
_entity_poly.pdbx_strand_id
1 'polypeptide(L)'
;MLTKNTQMNRDQIEMIALEQVVPANHLVRKIEAAIDFSFIYSLVQDMYSSERGRPSIDPVVLIKMAFIQYTFGIRSMRQTIAEIETNMAYRWFLGFGFYDKVPHFSTFGKNYERRFKDTDLFEQIFYRILKEASEKKLISSEHVFIDSTHVKASANKRKFEKKVVRKESKVYETRLQEEINKDRDDHGKKPFPPDKFEKEELKEIKESTTDPESGYYVKDERTKQFAYSFHAASDRNGFVLGAIVTPGNIHDSVIFEPLLEKVIEKHGKPEAVAADAGYKTPAIAQFVIENDMTPALPYTRPRTKDGYMKKHEYIYDEYYDCYICPQGQILKYATTTKNGKRQYFSNPFECQNCPLLSECTQSKEHKKLIERHVWEHYIEEADHLRHTQENKSIYARRKETIERVFADAKEKHGMRWTTLRGLKKIVHASDAYFCCHELEKDGQLDVERSRIGVIIVKGRSKFCSYEQKSNKKASEWAHSNAFCLQSETTSNGCLFVMWRK
;
A
#
# COMPACT_ATOMS: atom_id res chain seq x y z
N MET A 1 29.30 33.40 -24.61
CA MET A 1 28.74 34.62 -25.23
C MET A 1 27.29 34.74 -24.82
N LEU A 2 26.84 35.93 -24.40
CA LEU A 2 25.45 36.17 -24.04
C LEU A 2 24.66 36.49 -25.31
N THR A 3 23.81 35.58 -25.77
CA THR A 3 22.90 35.83 -26.88
C THR A 3 21.65 36.52 -26.35
N LYS A 4 21.41 37.77 -26.76
CA LYS A 4 20.16 38.47 -26.43
C LYS A 4 19.10 38.07 -27.46
N ASN A 5 17.96 37.58 -26.98
CA ASN A 5 16.84 37.27 -27.85
C ASN A 5 16.16 38.57 -28.30
N THR A 6 16.52 39.06 -29.49
CA THR A 6 16.02 40.32 -30.07
C THR A 6 14.77 40.15 -30.94
N GLN A 7 14.37 38.91 -31.24
CA GLN A 7 13.17 38.61 -32.02
C GLN A 7 12.07 38.02 -31.14
N MET A 8 10.92 38.69 -31.13
CA MET A 8 9.71 38.19 -30.47
C MET A 8 8.80 37.60 -31.54
N ASN A 9 8.91 36.30 -31.80
CA ASN A 9 8.10 35.57 -32.79
C ASN A 9 6.64 35.35 -32.34
N ARG A 10 6.08 36.22 -31.50
CA ARG A 10 4.74 36.03 -30.91
C ARG A 10 3.61 36.19 -31.93
N ASP A 11 3.84 36.97 -32.98
CA ASP A 11 2.85 37.27 -34.03
C ASP A 11 3.06 36.44 -35.31
N GLN A 12 3.99 35.47 -35.28
CA GLN A 12 4.27 34.60 -36.43
C GLN A 12 3.15 33.59 -36.61
N ILE A 13 2.72 33.41 -37.86
CA ILE A 13 1.75 32.37 -38.24
C ILE A 13 2.52 31.15 -38.71
N GLU A 14 2.33 30.01 -38.03
CA GLU A 14 2.93 28.73 -38.38
C GLU A 14 1.84 27.66 -38.58
N MET A 15 2.00 26.82 -39.60
CA MET A 15 1.15 25.65 -39.82
C MET A 15 1.78 24.44 -39.14
N ILE A 16 1.26 24.07 -37.97
CA ILE A 16 1.77 22.96 -37.16
C ILE A 16 0.65 22.00 -36.79
N ALA A 17 0.96 20.70 -36.77
CA ALA A 17 0.05 19.70 -36.22
C ALA A 17 0.25 19.56 -34.71
N LEU A 18 -0.83 19.36 -33.94
CA LEU A 18 -0.73 19.09 -32.49
C LEU A 18 0.22 17.91 -32.17
N GLU A 19 0.23 16.92 -33.06
CA GLU A 19 1.14 15.76 -33.01
C GLU A 19 2.62 16.16 -32.96
N GLN A 20 3.01 17.23 -33.66
CA GLN A 20 4.40 17.70 -33.70
C GLN A 20 4.78 18.52 -32.47
N VAL A 21 3.80 19.13 -31.80
CA VAL A 21 4.02 20.00 -30.63
C VAL A 21 4.30 19.18 -29.37
N VAL A 22 3.65 18.02 -29.22
CA VAL A 22 3.74 17.20 -28.02
C VAL A 22 4.94 16.23 -28.12
N PRO A 23 5.97 16.36 -27.28
CA PRO A 23 7.15 15.50 -27.34
C PRO A 23 6.81 14.02 -27.23
N ALA A 24 7.47 13.16 -28.01
CA ALA A 24 7.21 11.71 -28.04
C ALA A 24 7.39 11.02 -26.66
N ASN A 25 8.27 11.55 -25.82
CA ASN A 25 8.54 11.04 -24.47
C ASN A 25 7.63 11.64 -23.37
N HIS A 26 6.67 12.49 -23.74
CA HIS A 26 5.75 13.12 -22.79
C HIS A 26 4.84 12.09 -22.13
N LEU A 27 4.50 12.32 -20.86
CA LEU A 27 3.74 11.37 -20.03
C LEU A 27 2.38 11.00 -20.62
N VAL A 28 1.60 11.99 -21.08
CA VAL A 28 0.28 11.74 -21.70
C VAL A 28 0.34 10.81 -22.91
N ARG A 29 1.45 10.79 -23.67
CA ARG A 29 1.62 9.86 -24.79
C ARG A 29 1.86 8.44 -24.31
N LYS A 30 2.60 8.29 -23.22
CA LYS A 30 2.82 6.98 -22.59
C LYS A 30 1.51 6.42 -22.05
N ILE A 31 0.69 7.27 -21.43
CA ILE A 31 -0.64 6.89 -20.94
C ILE A 31 -1.55 6.48 -22.10
N GLU A 32 -1.62 7.29 -23.16
CA GLU A 32 -2.43 6.98 -24.36
C GLU A 32 -1.99 5.69 -25.06
N ALA A 33 -0.70 5.38 -25.03
CA ALA A 33 -0.17 4.13 -25.60
C ALA A 33 -0.36 2.91 -24.69
N ALA A 34 -0.50 3.13 -23.38
CA ALA A 34 -0.61 2.04 -22.41
C ALA A 34 -1.99 1.37 -22.44
N ILE A 35 -3.06 2.16 -22.64
CA ILE A 35 -4.45 1.69 -22.60
C ILE A 35 -5.30 2.31 -23.71
N ASP A 36 -6.16 1.49 -24.31
CA ASP A 36 -7.25 1.98 -25.15
C ASP A 36 -8.45 2.37 -24.28
N PHE A 37 -8.83 3.65 -24.25
CA PHE A 37 -9.94 4.14 -23.45
C PHE A 37 -11.34 3.79 -24.02
N SER A 38 -11.43 3.14 -25.19
CA SER A 38 -12.70 2.81 -25.84
C SER A 38 -13.62 1.90 -25.00
N PHE A 39 -13.07 1.07 -24.11
CA PHE A 39 -13.88 0.20 -23.23
C PHE A 39 -14.82 1.00 -22.32
N ILE A 40 -14.49 2.27 -22.02
CA ILE A 40 -15.33 3.14 -21.17
C ILE A 40 -16.72 3.32 -21.78
N TYR A 41 -16.84 3.37 -23.12
CA TYR A 41 -18.16 3.52 -23.76
C TYR A 41 -19.10 2.38 -23.38
N SER A 42 -18.60 1.15 -23.31
CA SER A 42 -19.41 -0.01 -22.89
C SER A 42 -19.81 0.07 -21.42
N LEU A 43 -18.90 0.53 -20.54
CA LEU A 43 -19.18 0.65 -19.11
C LEU A 43 -20.24 1.70 -18.78
N VAL A 44 -20.32 2.75 -19.59
CA VAL A 44 -21.21 3.88 -19.33
C VAL A 44 -22.48 3.88 -20.16
N GLN A 45 -22.65 2.93 -21.08
CA GLN A 45 -23.73 2.94 -22.06
C GLN A 45 -25.12 3.12 -21.42
N ASP A 46 -25.41 2.38 -20.36
CA ASP A 46 -26.71 2.42 -19.67
C ASP A 46 -26.96 3.74 -18.90
N MET A 47 -25.92 4.53 -18.66
CA MET A 47 -26.03 5.84 -18.01
C MET A 47 -26.35 6.97 -19.00
N TYR A 48 -26.44 6.67 -20.29
CA TYR A 48 -26.68 7.64 -21.35
C TYR A 48 -27.91 7.23 -22.17
N SER A 49 -28.75 8.22 -22.51
CA SER A 49 -29.86 7.97 -23.44
C SER A 49 -29.33 7.95 -24.86
N SER A 50 -29.71 6.93 -25.62
CA SER A 50 -29.40 6.79 -27.05
C SER A 50 -30.23 7.72 -27.94
N GLU A 51 -31.43 8.11 -27.50
CA GLU A 51 -32.43 8.74 -28.38
C GLU A 51 -32.84 10.15 -27.97
N ARG A 52 -32.68 10.55 -26.71
CA ARG A 52 -33.27 11.81 -26.19
C ARG A 52 -32.28 12.65 -25.40
N GLY A 53 -32.38 13.97 -25.61
CA GLY A 53 -31.70 14.99 -24.81
C GLY A 53 -30.60 15.74 -25.55
N ARG A 54 -29.99 16.71 -24.85
CA ARG A 54 -28.84 17.46 -25.36
C ARG A 54 -27.62 16.53 -25.44
N PRO A 55 -26.85 16.52 -26.55
CA PRO A 55 -25.60 15.78 -26.63
C PRO A 55 -24.70 16.09 -25.43
N SER A 56 -24.31 15.04 -24.72
CA SER A 56 -23.37 15.15 -23.62
C SER A 56 -21.95 15.28 -24.16
N ILE A 57 -21.04 15.76 -23.31
CA ILE A 57 -19.61 15.57 -23.55
C ILE A 57 -19.34 14.06 -23.58
N ASP A 58 -18.41 13.67 -24.45
CA ASP A 58 -17.89 12.33 -24.56
C ASP A 58 -17.43 11.80 -23.17
N PRO A 59 -17.95 10.65 -22.71
CA PRO A 59 -17.52 10.04 -21.45
C PRO A 59 -16.02 9.75 -21.38
N VAL A 60 -15.38 9.36 -22.49
CA VAL A 60 -13.91 9.12 -22.53
C VAL A 60 -13.17 10.41 -22.22
N VAL A 61 -13.59 11.52 -22.82
CA VAL A 61 -13.02 12.86 -22.55
C VAL A 61 -13.21 13.24 -21.07
N LEU A 62 -14.38 12.98 -20.48
CA LEU A 62 -14.61 13.28 -19.06
C LEU A 62 -13.68 12.49 -18.14
N ILE A 63 -13.48 11.19 -18.42
CA ILE A 63 -12.58 10.34 -17.66
C ILE A 63 -11.13 10.79 -17.87
N LYS A 64 -10.68 11.02 -19.12
CA LYS A 64 -9.34 11.53 -19.43
C LYS A 64 -9.05 12.88 -18.75
N MET A 65 -10.04 13.77 -18.61
CA MET A 65 -9.89 15.01 -17.82
C MET A 65 -9.61 14.73 -16.34
N ALA A 66 -10.26 13.72 -15.75
CA ALA A 66 -9.97 13.28 -14.38
C ALA A 66 -8.55 12.68 -14.29
N PHE A 67 -8.15 11.86 -15.26
CA PHE A 67 -6.78 11.33 -15.34
C PHE A 67 -5.74 12.45 -15.41
N ILE A 68 -5.93 13.50 -16.23
CA ILE A 68 -5.03 14.68 -16.23
C ILE A 68 -4.94 15.28 -14.82
N GLN A 69 -6.08 15.46 -14.15
CA GLN A 69 -6.11 16.04 -12.81
C GLN A 69 -5.25 15.23 -11.84
N TYR A 70 -5.44 13.92 -11.78
CA TYR A 70 -4.77 13.06 -10.80
C TYR A 70 -3.32 12.73 -11.18
N THR A 71 -3.03 12.50 -12.46
CA THR A 71 -1.67 12.25 -12.98
C THR A 71 -0.74 13.41 -12.64
N PHE A 72 -1.16 14.65 -12.93
CA PHE A 72 -0.34 15.85 -12.72
C PHE A 72 -0.56 16.52 -11.35
N GLY A 73 -1.32 15.90 -10.45
CA GLY A 73 -1.56 16.42 -9.10
C GLY A 73 -2.26 17.79 -9.05
N ILE A 74 -3.12 18.08 -10.02
CA ILE A 74 -3.83 19.36 -10.14
C ILE A 74 -4.93 19.41 -9.07
N ARG A 75 -4.92 20.46 -8.24
CA ARG A 75 -5.74 20.53 -7.02
C ARG A 75 -7.24 20.63 -7.26
N SER A 76 -7.66 21.12 -8.42
CA SER A 76 -9.08 21.33 -8.71
C SER A 76 -9.38 21.22 -10.19
N MET A 77 -10.56 20.71 -10.51
CA MET A 77 -11.06 20.67 -11.90
C MET A 77 -11.11 22.05 -12.57
N ARG A 78 -11.27 23.14 -11.80
CA ARG A 78 -11.18 24.51 -12.35
C ARG A 78 -9.78 24.80 -12.90
N GLN A 79 -8.76 24.47 -12.12
CA GLN A 79 -7.38 24.61 -12.54
C GLN A 79 -7.07 23.64 -13.68
N THR A 80 -7.55 22.39 -13.63
CA THR A 80 -7.37 21.42 -14.71
C THR A 80 -7.88 21.97 -16.04
N ILE A 81 -9.05 22.61 -16.06
CA ILE A 81 -9.62 23.21 -17.27
C ILE A 81 -8.81 24.42 -17.75
N ALA A 82 -8.39 25.31 -16.85
CA ALA A 82 -7.52 26.42 -17.22
C ALA A 82 -6.17 25.94 -17.81
N GLU A 83 -5.65 24.82 -17.30
CA GLU A 83 -4.47 24.18 -17.88
C GLU A 83 -4.78 23.52 -19.23
N ILE A 84 -5.93 22.87 -19.41
CA ILE A 84 -6.34 22.31 -20.73
C ILE A 84 -6.51 23.41 -21.79
N GLU A 85 -6.93 24.61 -21.40
CA GLU A 85 -7.06 25.75 -22.32
C GLU A 85 -5.70 26.20 -22.88
N THR A 86 -4.62 26.02 -22.13
CA THR A 86 -3.29 26.56 -22.48
C THR A 86 -2.24 25.50 -22.81
N ASN A 87 -2.39 24.28 -22.29
CA ASN A 87 -1.42 23.20 -22.44
C ASN A 87 -1.77 22.29 -23.61
N MET A 88 -0.95 22.36 -24.67
CA MET A 88 -1.16 21.58 -25.90
C MET A 88 -1.07 20.07 -25.68
N ALA A 89 -0.29 19.59 -24.70
CA ALA A 89 -0.21 18.16 -24.39
C ALA A 89 -1.53 17.63 -23.82
N TYR A 90 -2.23 18.42 -23.00
CA TYR A 90 -3.52 18.03 -22.44
C TYR A 90 -4.60 18.06 -23.50
N ARG A 91 -4.59 19.06 -24.39
CA ARG A 91 -5.51 19.12 -25.53
C ARG A 91 -5.33 17.91 -26.46
N TRP A 92 -4.08 17.58 -26.77
CA TRP A 92 -3.73 16.39 -27.57
C TRP A 92 -4.28 15.11 -26.93
N PHE A 93 -4.08 14.92 -25.63
CA PHE A 93 -4.58 13.73 -24.92
C PHE A 93 -6.11 13.61 -24.95
N LEU A 94 -6.81 14.74 -24.90
CA LEU A 94 -8.27 14.81 -24.97
C LEU A 94 -8.82 14.77 -26.41
N GLY A 95 -7.96 14.83 -27.43
CA GLY A 95 -8.39 14.93 -28.83
C GLY A 95 -8.96 16.30 -29.21
N PHE A 96 -8.66 17.35 -28.44
CA PHE A 96 -9.09 18.72 -28.75
C PHE A 96 -8.11 19.43 -29.69
N GLY A 97 -8.59 19.93 -30.82
CA GLY A 97 -7.91 20.86 -31.72
C GLY A 97 -7.69 22.23 -31.07
N PHE A 98 -6.98 23.16 -31.74
CA PHE A 98 -6.67 24.47 -31.16
C PHE A 98 -7.90 25.35 -30.86
N TYR A 99 -8.97 25.21 -31.66
CA TYR A 99 -10.18 26.04 -31.55
C TYR A 99 -11.32 25.37 -30.77
N ASP A 100 -11.17 24.11 -30.38
CA ASP A 100 -12.22 23.38 -29.68
C ASP A 100 -12.49 23.99 -28.31
N LYS A 101 -13.78 24.12 -27.98
CA LYS A 101 -14.18 24.69 -26.69
C LYS A 101 -13.99 23.67 -25.59
N VAL A 102 -13.18 24.02 -24.60
CA VAL A 102 -13.01 23.20 -23.40
C VAL A 102 -14.29 23.26 -22.56
N PRO A 103 -14.79 22.12 -22.06
CA PRO A 103 -15.93 22.11 -21.16
C PRO A 103 -15.73 22.97 -19.91
N HIS A 104 -16.81 23.65 -19.50
CA HIS A 104 -16.81 24.36 -18.21
C HIS A 104 -16.74 23.38 -17.02
N PHE A 105 -16.05 23.75 -15.94
CA PHE A 105 -15.77 22.87 -14.79
C PHE A 105 -17.02 22.32 -14.11
N SER A 106 -18.12 23.06 -14.14
CA SER A 106 -19.38 22.61 -13.57
C SER A 106 -19.97 21.42 -14.32
N THR A 107 -19.61 21.21 -15.58
CA THR A 107 -20.10 20.08 -16.38
C THR A 107 -19.52 18.76 -15.89
N PHE A 108 -18.23 18.72 -15.53
CA PHE A 108 -17.64 17.54 -14.92
C PHE A 108 -18.32 17.21 -13.59
N GLY A 109 -18.42 18.20 -12.68
CA GLY A 109 -19.04 18.00 -11.37
C GLY A 109 -20.51 17.55 -11.45
N LYS A 110 -21.28 18.08 -12.42
CA LYS A 110 -22.68 17.66 -12.65
C LYS A 110 -22.79 16.25 -13.22
N ASN A 111 -21.90 15.84 -14.13
CA ASN A 111 -21.92 14.46 -14.66
C ASN A 111 -21.52 13.48 -13.57
N TYR A 112 -20.49 13.79 -12.78
CA TYR A 112 -20.11 12.97 -11.64
C TYR A 112 -21.26 12.78 -10.66
N GLU A 113 -21.89 13.88 -10.21
CA GLU A 113 -22.97 13.81 -9.21
C GLU A 113 -24.23 13.10 -9.75
N ARG A 114 -24.53 13.21 -11.05
CA ARG A 114 -25.74 12.65 -11.66
C ARG A 114 -25.58 11.21 -12.16
N ARG A 115 -24.39 10.83 -12.61
CA ARG A 115 -24.15 9.57 -13.30
C ARG A 115 -23.23 8.64 -12.53
N PHE A 116 -22.14 9.16 -11.97
CA PHE A 116 -21.04 8.32 -11.46
C PHE A 116 -21.00 8.17 -9.93
N LYS A 117 -21.77 8.96 -9.18
CA LYS A 117 -21.66 9.03 -7.72
C LYS A 117 -21.94 7.71 -7.01
N ASP A 118 -22.90 6.94 -7.50
CA ASP A 118 -23.38 5.70 -6.89
C ASP A 118 -23.06 4.48 -7.77
N THR A 119 -22.02 4.59 -8.59
CA THR A 119 -21.53 3.51 -9.46
C THR A 119 -20.12 3.12 -9.07
N ASP A 120 -19.73 1.89 -9.37
CA ASP A 120 -18.39 1.31 -9.24
C ASP A 120 -17.51 1.56 -10.48
N LEU A 121 -17.84 2.56 -11.31
CA LEU A 121 -17.16 2.83 -12.58
C LEU A 121 -15.63 2.96 -12.45
N PHE A 122 -15.15 3.71 -11.44
CA PHE A 122 -13.71 3.91 -11.25
C PHE A 122 -13.00 2.63 -10.79
N GLU A 123 -13.66 1.81 -9.98
CA GLU A 123 -13.16 0.50 -9.57
C GLU A 123 -13.11 -0.46 -10.76
N GLN A 124 -14.13 -0.44 -11.64
CA GLN A 124 -14.12 -1.24 -12.88
C GLN A 124 -12.99 -0.81 -13.82
N ILE A 125 -12.75 0.50 -13.97
CA ILE A 125 -11.62 1.03 -14.76
C ILE A 125 -10.28 0.58 -14.15
N PHE A 126 -10.13 0.65 -12.84
CA PHE A 126 -8.95 0.19 -12.11
C PHE A 126 -8.63 -1.28 -12.38
N TYR A 127 -9.61 -2.16 -12.19
CA TYR A 127 -9.42 -3.59 -12.46
C TYR A 127 -9.24 -3.90 -13.95
N ARG A 128 -9.80 -3.09 -14.85
CA ARG A 128 -9.54 -3.21 -16.29
C ARG A 128 -8.09 -2.90 -16.64
N ILE A 129 -7.52 -1.82 -16.09
CA ILE A 129 -6.10 -1.46 -16.27
C ILE A 129 -5.20 -2.57 -15.71
N LEU A 130 -5.49 -3.07 -14.50
CA LEU A 130 -4.74 -4.17 -13.91
C LEU A 130 -4.81 -5.45 -14.74
N LYS A 131 -5.96 -5.74 -15.35
CA LYS A 131 -6.11 -6.89 -16.23
C LYS A 131 -5.18 -6.78 -17.44
N GLU A 132 -5.10 -5.61 -18.08
CA GLU A 132 -4.20 -5.38 -19.21
C GLU A 132 -2.72 -5.50 -18.80
N ALA A 133 -2.35 -4.97 -17.63
CA ALA A 133 -1.01 -5.14 -17.06
C ALA A 133 -0.69 -6.62 -16.74
N SER A 134 -1.69 -7.39 -16.28
CA SER A 134 -1.57 -8.84 -16.06
C SER A 134 -1.36 -9.60 -17.37
N GLU A 135 -2.09 -9.26 -18.43
CA GLU A 135 -1.93 -9.84 -19.77
C GLU A 135 -0.52 -9.55 -20.35
N LYS A 136 0.06 -8.38 -20.04
CA LYS A 136 1.45 -8.02 -20.36
C LYS A 136 2.51 -8.70 -19.46
N LYS A 137 2.08 -9.55 -18.51
CA LYS A 137 2.91 -10.23 -17.49
C LYS A 137 3.74 -9.26 -16.65
N LEU A 138 3.18 -8.11 -16.31
CA LEU A 138 3.83 -7.10 -15.47
C LEU A 138 3.53 -7.27 -13.99
N ILE A 139 2.43 -7.95 -13.66
CA ILE A 139 1.96 -8.19 -12.29
C ILE A 139 2.47 -9.54 -11.77
N SER A 140 2.82 -9.59 -10.49
CA SER A 140 3.27 -10.79 -9.80
C SER A 140 2.59 -10.95 -8.44
N SER A 141 1.53 -11.74 -8.37
CA SER A 141 0.74 -11.95 -7.14
C SER A 141 1.38 -12.87 -6.09
N GLU A 142 2.57 -13.42 -6.32
CA GLU A 142 3.31 -14.28 -5.36
C GLU A 142 3.55 -13.57 -4.01
N HIS A 143 3.95 -12.30 -4.02
CA HIS A 143 4.28 -11.54 -2.82
C HIS A 143 3.44 -10.26 -2.76
N VAL A 144 2.72 -10.09 -1.65
CA VAL A 144 1.83 -8.95 -1.43
C VAL A 144 2.35 -8.08 -0.29
N PHE A 145 2.42 -6.78 -0.54
CA PHE A 145 2.88 -5.75 0.39
C PHE A 145 1.71 -4.87 0.79
N ILE A 146 1.32 -4.91 2.06
CA ILE A 146 0.20 -4.13 2.60
C ILE A 146 0.75 -2.99 3.46
N ASP A 147 0.24 -1.79 3.19
CA ASP A 147 0.53 -0.60 3.99
C ASP A 147 -0.65 0.37 3.90
N SER A 148 -0.68 1.36 4.80
CA SER A 148 -1.68 2.41 4.77
C SER A 148 -1.07 3.80 4.85
N THR A 149 -1.81 4.78 4.33
CA THR A 149 -1.47 6.18 4.48
C THR A 149 -2.67 7.04 4.83
N HIS A 150 -2.42 8.05 5.66
CA HIS A 150 -3.44 9.02 6.05
C HIS A 150 -3.40 10.24 5.12
N VAL A 151 -4.55 10.59 4.56
CA VAL A 151 -4.76 11.77 3.71
C VAL A 151 -5.62 12.76 4.48
N LYS A 152 -5.16 14.02 4.55
CA LYS A 152 -5.88 15.06 5.30
C LYS A 152 -7.21 15.37 4.61
N ALA A 153 -8.30 15.33 5.37
CA ALA A 153 -9.65 15.63 4.87
C ALA A 153 -9.87 17.15 4.68
N SER A 154 -10.87 17.52 3.88
CA SER A 154 -11.36 18.91 3.76
C SER A 154 -12.23 19.31 4.97
N ALA A 155 -11.71 19.14 6.19
CA ALA A 155 -12.41 19.42 7.43
C ALA A 155 -11.54 20.20 8.42
N ASN A 156 -12.16 21.12 9.18
CA ASN A 156 -11.45 21.89 10.20
C ASN A 156 -11.35 21.09 11.50
N LYS A 157 -10.12 20.85 11.97
CA LYS A 157 -9.83 20.10 13.21
C LYS A 157 -10.45 20.68 14.49
N ARG A 158 -10.88 21.95 14.48
CA ARG A 158 -11.51 22.63 15.62
C ARG A 158 -13.05 22.62 15.55
N LYS A 159 -13.65 22.23 14.42
CA LYS A 159 -15.11 22.17 14.24
C LYS A 159 -15.55 20.71 14.26
N PHE A 160 -15.95 20.25 15.44
CA PHE A 160 -16.40 18.89 15.65
C PHE A 160 -17.46 18.82 16.74
N GLU A 161 -18.32 17.84 16.62
CA GLU A 161 -19.25 17.42 17.66
C GLU A 161 -18.74 16.10 18.25
N LYS A 162 -19.02 15.90 19.54
CA LYS A 162 -18.65 14.66 20.20
C LYS A 162 -19.84 13.73 20.14
N LYS A 163 -19.64 12.57 19.51
CA LYS A 163 -20.68 11.57 19.36
C LYS A 163 -20.22 10.29 20.01
N VAL A 164 -21.14 9.67 20.73
CA VAL A 164 -20.92 8.37 21.33
C VAL A 164 -21.35 7.34 20.29
N VAL A 165 -20.39 6.57 19.79
CA VAL A 165 -20.62 5.53 18.79
C VAL A 165 -20.35 4.18 19.44
N ARG A 166 -21.17 3.18 19.10
CA ARG A 166 -20.92 1.79 19.49
C ARG A 166 -19.65 1.32 18.80
N LYS A 167 -18.72 0.75 19.57
CA LYS A 167 -17.55 0.09 19.00
C LYS A 167 -18.04 -1.14 18.23
N GLU A 168 -17.86 -1.13 16.91
CA GLU A 168 -18.14 -2.30 16.08
C GLU A 168 -17.26 -3.47 16.53
N SER A 169 -17.87 -4.66 16.61
CA SER A 169 -17.14 -5.89 16.87
C SER A 169 -16.23 -6.20 15.69
N LYS A 170 -15.03 -6.66 15.97
CA LYS A 170 -14.08 -7.01 14.92
C LYS A 170 -14.46 -8.38 14.34
N VAL A 171 -14.22 -8.57 13.05
CA VAL A 171 -14.54 -9.83 12.33
C VAL A 171 -13.95 -11.06 13.02
N TYR A 172 -12.75 -10.94 13.59
CA TYR A 172 -12.09 -12.04 14.30
C TYR A 172 -12.55 -12.24 15.76
N GLU A 173 -13.35 -11.34 16.35
CA GLU A 173 -13.75 -11.47 17.76
C GLU A 173 -14.62 -12.71 18.01
N THR A 174 -15.46 -13.09 17.03
CA THR A 174 -16.24 -14.33 17.10
C THR A 174 -15.35 -15.57 17.11
N ARG A 175 -14.38 -15.64 16.17
CA ARG A 175 -13.38 -16.73 16.11
C ARG A 175 -12.56 -16.80 17.40
N LEU A 176 -12.10 -15.66 17.89
CA LEU A 176 -11.36 -15.56 19.15
C LEU A 176 -12.18 -16.06 20.34
N GLN A 177 -13.47 -15.73 20.39
CA GLN A 177 -14.36 -16.15 21.47
C GLN A 177 -14.56 -17.66 21.49
N GLU A 178 -14.74 -18.29 20.33
CA GLU A 178 -14.85 -19.74 20.20
C GLU A 178 -13.58 -20.42 20.70
N GLU A 179 -12.41 -19.93 20.29
CA GLU A 179 -11.12 -20.47 20.74
C GLU A 179 -10.85 -20.23 22.22
N ILE A 180 -11.20 -19.08 22.78
CA ILE A 180 -11.11 -18.83 24.22
C ILE A 180 -11.95 -19.84 25.00
N ASN A 181 -13.17 -20.13 24.53
CA ASN A 181 -14.05 -21.05 25.20
C ASN A 181 -13.54 -22.49 25.11
N LYS A 182 -13.01 -22.90 23.95
CA LYS A 182 -12.33 -24.19 23.78
C LYS A 182 -11.13 -24.33 24.70
N ASP A 183 -10.25 -23.33 24.71
CA ASP A 183 -9.09 -23.27 25.61
C ASP A 183 -9.49 -23.37 27.08
N ARG A 184 -10.57 -22.71 27.50
CA ARG A 184 -11.06 -22.83 28.87
C ARG A 184 -11.56 -24.23 29.19
N ASP A 185 -12.27 -24.87 28.26
CA ASP A 185 -12.80 -26.23 28.42
C ASP A 185 -11.67 -27.26 28.55
N ASP A 186 -10.63 -27.14 27.71
CA ASP A 186 -9.42 -27.99 27.75
C ASP A 186 -8.70 -27.89 29.11
N HIS A 187 -8.76 -26.72 29.77
CA HIS A 187 -8.18 -26.49 31.10
C HIS A 187 -9.19 -26.72 32.26
N GLY A 188 -10.34 -27.34 31.98
CA GLY A 188 -11.37 -27.65 32.98
C GLY A 188 -12.06 -26.42 33.59
N LYS A 189 -12.01 -25.27 32.90
CA LYS A 189 -12.66 -24.01 33.31
C LYS A 189 -13.98 -23.83 32.55
N LYS A 190 -15.01 -23.33 33.24
CA LYS A 190 -16.30 -23.04 32.61
C LYS A 190 -16.15 -22.01 31.47
N PRO A 191 -16.76 -22.22 30.29
CA PRO A 191 -16.76 -21.25 29.21
C PRO A 191 -17.45 -19.95 29.64
N PHE A 192 -17.14 -18.86 28.94
CA PHE A 192 -17.82 -17.59 29.17
C PHE A 192 -19.15 -17.56 28.40
N PRO A 193 -20.26 -17.11 29.02
CA PRO A 193 -21.52 -16.90 28.30
C PRO A 193 -21.36 -15.79 27.25
N PRO A 194 -22.12 -15.85 26.13
CA PRO A 194 -22.06 -14.85 25.04
C PRO A 194 -22.21 -13.41 25.53
N ASP A 195 -23.13 -13.15 26.46
CA ASP A 195 -23.40 -11.84 27.06
C ASP A 195 -22.17 -11.18 27.71
N LYS A 196 -21.15 -11.98 28.10
CA LYS A 196 -19.92 -11.44 28.69
C LYS A 196 -18.97 -10.84 27.64
N PHE A 197 -19.16 -11.13 26.36
CA PHE A 197 -18.42 -10.57 25.23
C PHE A 197 -19.19 -9.42 24.56
N GLU A 198 -20.52 -9.47 24.57
CA GLU A 198 -21.42 -8.47 23.97
C GLU A 198 -21.55 -7.15 24.73
N LYS A 199 -20.60 -6.80 25.61
CA LYS A 199 -20.63 -5.47 26.25
C LYS A 199 -20.39 -4.42 25.17
N GLU A 200 -21.46 -3.71 24.79
CA GLU A 200 -21.38 -2.54 23.91
C GLU A 200 -20.45 -1.49 24.53
N GLU A 201 -19.19 -1.48 24.09
CA GLU A 201 -18.25 -0.44 24.46
C GLU A 201 -18.61 0.82 23.68
N LEU A 202 -19.11 1.81 24.41
CA LEU A 202 -19.37 3.13 23.87
C LEU A 202 -18.05 3.90 23.77
N LYS A 203 -17.69 4.34 22.57
CA LYS A 203 -16.52 5.19 22.33
C LYS A 203 -16.96 6.60 21.97
N GLU A 204 -16.39 7.58 22.67
CA GLU A 204 -16.54 8.99 22.30
C GLU A 204 -15.63 9.29 21.11
N ILE A 205 -16.24 9.64 19.96
CA ILE A 205 -15.53 9.99 18.72
C ILE A 205 -15.83 11.46 18.41
N LYS A 206 -14.85 12.15 17.83
CA LYS A 206 -15.02 13.50 17.29
C LYS A 206 -15.49 13.38 15.85
N GLU A 207 -16.72 13.78 15.58
CA GLU A 207 -17.33 13.82 14.25
C GLU A 207 -17.20 15.24 13.70
N SER A 208 -16.74 15.43 12.47
CA SER A 208 -16.63 16.77 11.89
C SER A 208 -18.01 17.29 11.48
N THR A 209 -18.29 18.56 11.75
CA THR A 209 -19.53 19.21 11.27
C THR A 209 -19.53 19.47 9.77
N THR A 210 -18.36 19.42 9.12
CA THR A 210 -18.20 19.71 7.68
C THR A 210 -18.11 18.44 6.85
N ASP A 211 -17.52 17.38 7.40
CA ASP A 211 -17.32 16.09 6.73
C ASP A 211 -17.42 14.95 7.76
N PRO A 212 -18.65 14.54 8.13
CA PRO A 212 -18.90 13.57 9.19
C PRO A 212 -18.24 12.20 8.96
N GLU A 213 -18.05 11.84 7.68
CA GLU A 213 -17.44 10.56 7.28
C GLU A 213 -15.90 10.57 7.39
N SER A 214 -15.29 11.71 7.73
CA SER A 214 -13.85 11.81 7.99
C SER A 214 -13.52 11.44 9.45
N GLY A 215 -12.42 10.71 9.64
CA GLY A 215 -12.00 10.24 10.96
C GLY A 215 -11.04 11.20 11.66
N TYR A 216 -11.23 11.46 12.95
CA TYR A 216 -10.28 12.25 13.74
C TYR A 216 -9.02 11.45 14.04
N TYR A 217 -7.92 11.81 13.38
CA TYR A 217 -6.63 11.15 13.48
C TYR A 217 -5.65 11.96 14.33
N VAL A 218 -4.92 11.25 15.20
CA VAL A 218 -3.87 11.79 16.05
C VAL A 218 -2.62 10.97 15.80
N LYS A 219 -1.64 11.55 15.10
CA LYS A 219 -0.33 10.92 14.92
C LYS A 219 0.55 11.18 16.14
N ASP A 220 0.71 12.46 16.47
CA ASP A 220 1.50 12.96 17.59
C ASP A 220 0.76 14.13 18.26
N GLU A 221 1.29 14.66 19.37
CA GLU A 221 0.67 15.79 20.08
C GLU A 221 0.41 17.02 19.19
N ARG A 222 1.26 17.24 18.18
CA ARG A 222 1.20 18.39 17.25
C ARG A 222 0.31 18.13 16.02
N THR A 223 0.16 16.87 15.62
CA THR A 223 -0.42 16.44 14.33
C THR A 223 -1.79 15.80 14.56
N LYS A 224 -2.76 16.66 14.93
CA LYS A 224 -4.18 16.32 15.10
C LYS A 224 -5.00 16.88 13.93
N GLN A 225 -5.67 16.02 13.18
CA GLN A 225 -6.48 16.44 12.03
C GLN A 225 -7.56 15.41 11.68
N PHE A 226 -8.58 15.84 10.94
CA PHE A 226 -9.48 14.92 10.26
C PHE A 226 -8.79 14.34 9.01
N ALA A 227 -8.90 13.03 8.82
CA ALA A 227 -8.24 12.30 7.76
C ALA A 227 -9.06 11.10 7.28
N TYR A 228 -8.69 10.61 6.10
CA TYR A 228 -9.05 9.30 5.58
C TYR A 228 -7.80 8.43 5.51
N SER A 229 -7.93 7.15 5.80
CA SER A 229 -6.86 6.16 5.68
C SER A 229 -7.06 5.40 4.37
N PHE A 230 -6.03 5.41 3.54
CA PHE A 230 -5.95 4.69 2.28
C PHE A 230 -5.11 3.46 2.54
N HIS A 231 -5.73 2.28 2.51
CA HIS A 231 -5.07 0.99 2.65
C HIS A 231 -4.88 0.43 1.25
N ALA A 232 -3.66 0.00 0.91
CA ALA A 232 -3.38 -0.56 -0.40
C ALA A 232 -2.49 -1.80 -0.26
N ALA A 233 -2.75 -2.76 -1.13
CA ALA A 233 -1.96 -3.97 -1.31
C ALA A 233 -1.24 -3.86 -2.66
N SER A 234 0.07 -4.01 -2.68
CA SER A 234 0.86 -3.96 -3.91
C SER A 234 1.69 -5.22 -4.13
N ASP A 235 2.05 -5.47 -5.38
CA ASP A 235 2.90 -6.58 -5.76
C ASP A 235 4.40 -6.24 -5.66
N ARG A 236 5.27 -7.23 -5.93
CA ARG A 236 6.73 -7.02 -5.91
C ARG A 236 7.25 -6.01 -6.94
N ASN A 237 6.47 -5.78 -8.01
CA ASN A 237 6.79 -4.83 -9.06
C ASN A 237 6.19 -3.44 -8.76
N GLY A 238 5.44 -3.28 -7.67
CA GLY A 238 4.79 -2.06 -7.20
C GLY A 238 3.56 -1.62 -8.02
N PHE A 239 2.81 -2.58 -8.58
CA PHE A 239 1.42 -2.42 -9.02
C PHE A 239 0.49 -2.59 -7.81
N VAL A 240 -0.58 -1.80 -7.71
CA VAL A 240 -1.55 -1.93 -6.64
C VAL A 240 -2.58 -2.98 -7.04
N LEU A 241 -2.72 -4.06 -6.25
CA LEU A 241 -3.65 -5.16 -6.50
C LEU A 241 -5.04 -4.89 -5.92
N GLY A 242 -5.12 -4.01 -4.92
CA GLY A 242 -6.37 -3.64 -4.28
C GLY A 242 -6.19 -2.48 -3.32
N ALA A 243 -7.26 -1.73 -3.13
CA ALA A 243 -7.31 -0.61 -2.20
C ALA A 243 -8.66 -0.55 -1.47
N ILE A 244 -8.61 -0.07 -0.24
CA ILE A 244 -9.78 0.23 0.60
C ILE A 244 -9.52 1.57 1.28
N VAL A 245 -10.53 2.46 1.27
CA VAL A 245 -10.48 3.73 2.00
C VAL A 245 -11.38 3.64 3.22
N THR A 246 -10.86 4.07 4.37
CA THR A 246 -11.65 4.19 5.60
C THR A 246 -11.52 5.58 6.23
N PRO A 247 -12.41 5.94 7.16
CA PRO A 247 -12.18 7.06 8.07
C PRO A 247 -10.86 6.89 8.84
N GLY A 248 -10.13 7.99 9.07
CA GLY A 248 -8.81 7.98 9.71
C GLY A 248 -8.76 7.63 11.20
N ASN A 249 -9.90 7.31 11.81
CA ASN A 249 -10.02 6.84 13.19
C ASN A 249 -10.13 5.30 13.28
N ILE A 250 -10.27 4.61 12.15
CA ILE A 250 -10.25 3.15 12.07
C ILE A 250 -8.79 2.68 12.08
N HIS A 251 -8.51 1.65 12.88
CA HIS A 251 -7.16 1.11 13.00
C HIS A 251 -6.82 0.19 11.81
N ASP A 252 -5.62 0.33 11.27
CA ASP A 252 -5.20 -0.36 10.03
C ASP A 252 -5.34 -1.88 10.11
N SER A 253 -5.08 -2.48 11.28
CA SER A 253 -5.19 -3.92 11.48
C SER A 253 -6.59 -4.48 11.24
N VAL A 254 -7.65 -3.66 11.30
CA VAL A 254 -9.03 -4.09 11.07
C VAL A 254 -9.30 -4.28 9.57
N ILE A 255 -8.59 -3.53 8.72
CA ILE A 255 -8.79 -3.52 7.26
C ILE A 255 -7.87 -4.51 6.55
N PHE A 256 -6.91 -5.10 7.28
CA PHE A 256 -5.99 -6.09 6.72
C PHE A 256 -6.70 -7.30 6.11
N GLU A 257 -7.59 -7.96 6.86
CA GLU A 257 -8.32 -9.16 6.39
C GLU A 257 -9.19 -8.83 5.17
N PRO A 258 -10.10 -7.82 5.19
CA PRO A 258 -10.91 -7.47 4.02
C PRO A 258 -10.09 -7.09 2.79
N LEU A 259 -8.97 -6.39 2.97
CA LEU A 259 -8.10 -6.00 1.86
C LEU A 259 -7.43 -7.22 1.23
N LEU A 260 -6.93 -8.15 2.05
CA LEU A 260 -6.27 -9.35 1.57
C LEU A 260 -7.26 -10.31 0.90
N GLU A 261 -8.47 -10.47 1.45
CA GLU A 261 -9.56 -11.23 0.82
C GLU A 261 -9.90 -10.68 -0.58
N LYS A 262 -10.01 -9.35 -0.71
CA LYS A 262 -10.24 -8.69 -2.00
C LYS A 262 -9.12 -9.01 -3.02
N VAL A 263 -7.87 -9.04 -2.58
CA VAL A 263 -6.73 -9.41 -3.44
C VAL A 263 -6.80 -10.89 -3.83
N ILE A 264 -7.12 -11.78 -2.89
CA ILE A 264 -7.25 -13.22 -3.14
C ILE A 264 -8.35 -13.51 -4.16
N GLU A 265 -9.51 -12.86 -4.03
CA GLU A 265 -10.65 -13.02 -4.95
C GLU A 265 -10.28 -12.62 -6.39
N LYS A 266 -9.54 -11.53 -6.56
CA LYS A 266 -9.24 -10.96 -7.89
C LYS A 266 -7.97 -11.49 -8.54
N HIS A 267 -6.95 -11.83 -7.75
CA HIS A 267 -5.59 -12.13 -8.22
C HIS A 267 -5.06 -13.49 -7.77
N GLY A 268 -5.84 -14.24 -6.98
CA GLY A 268 -5.43 -15.52 -6.41
C GLY A 268 -4.64 -15.37 -5.11
N LYS A 269 -4.43 -16.51 -4.45
CA LYS A 269 -3.76 -16.59 -3.15
C LYS A 269 -2.26 -16.29 -3.28
N PRO A 270 -1.70 -15.33 -2.53
CA PRO A 270 -0.27 -15.07 -2.52
C PRO A 270 0.50 -16.12 -1.71
N GLU A 271 1.80 -16.25 -1.95
CA GLU A 271 2.70 -17.13 -1.18
C GLU A 271 3.16 -16.46 0.12
N ALA A 272 3.40 -15.14 0.08
CA ALA A 272 3.82 -14.37 1.25
C ALA A 272 3.18 -12.99 1.32
N VAL A 273 2.94 -12.53 2.55
CA VAL A 273 2.35 -11.21 2.83
C VAL A 273 3.27 -10.42 3.77
N ALA A 274 3.70 -9.25 3.32
CA ALA A 274 4.55 -8.34 4.06
C ALA A 274 3.77 -7.10 4.52
N ALA A 275 3.90 -6.75 5.80
CA ALA A 275 3.19 -5.61 6.39
C ALA A 275 4.01 -4.93 7.50
N ASP A 276 3.60 -3.73 7.91
CA ASP A 276 4.29 -2.97 8.96
C ASP A 276 4.18 -3.59 10.36
N ALA A 277 4.99 -3.08 11.30
CA ALA A 277 4.91 -3.41 12.71
C ALA A 277 3.52 -3.14 13.32
N GLY A 278 2.76 -2.17 12.76
CA GLY A 278 1.37 -1.89 13.15
C GLY A 278 0.39 -3.03 12.85
N TYR A 279 0.72 -3.90 11.89
CA TYR A 279 -0.08 -5.06 11.50
C TYR A 279 0.34 -6.34 12.23
N LYS A 280 1.41 -6.30 13.04
CA LYS A 280 1.84 -7.46 13.83
C LYS A 280 0.90 -7.68 15.01
N THR A 281 -0.22 -8.34 14.73
CA THR A 281 -1.24 -8.73 15.71
C THR A 281 -1.49 -10.23 15.64
N PRO A 282 -1.86 -10.88 16.76
CA PRO A 282 -2.09 -12.33 16.76
C PRO A 282 -3.17 -12.77 15.76
N ALA A 283 -4.23 -11.96 15.58
CA ALA A 283 -5.30 -12.22 14.61
C ALA A 283 -4.78 -12.25 13.17
N ILE A 284 -3.95 -11.27 12.79
CA ILE A 284 -3.37 -11.20 11.44
C ILE A 284 -2.40 -12.36 11.21
N ALA A 285 -1.55 -12.68 12.19
CA ALA A 285 -0.61 -13.79 12.08
C ALA A 285 -1.34 -15.13 11.92
N GLN A 286 -2.39 -15.36 12.72
CA GLN A 286 -3.28 -16.50 12.56
C GLN A 286 -3.88 -16.55 11.15
N PHE A 287 -4.54 -15.46 10.72
CA PHE A 287 -5.22 -15.43 9.43
C PHE A 287 -4.29 -15.73 8.25
N VAL A 288 -3.06 -15.20 8.27
CA VAL A 288 -2.08 -15.43 7.21
C VAL A 288 -1.59 -16.89 7.23
N ILE A 289 -1.24 -17.42 8.40
CA ILE A 289 -0.72 -18.80 8.53
C ILE A 289 -1.80 -19.85 8.24
N GLU A 290 -3.03 -19.68 8.74
CA GLU A 290 -4.15 -20.61 8.52
C GLU A 290 -4.61 -20.67 7.05
N ASN A 291 -4.28 -19.65 6.26
CA ASN A 291 -4.52 -19.63 4.81
C ASN A 291 -3.31 -20.12 4.00
N ASP A 292 -2.34 -20.79 4.63
CA ASP A 292 -1.05 -21.26 4.06
C ASP A 292 -0.27 -20.15 3.34
N MET A 293 -0.20 -18.96 3.95
CA MET A 293 0.62 -17.85 3.48
C MET A 293 1.74 -17.57 4.48
N THR A 294 2.87 -17.09 3.97
CA THR A 294 4.04 -16.78 4.81
C THR A 294 3.96 -15.33 5.35
N PRO A 295 3.88 -15.09 6.67
CA PRO A 295 3.88 -13.75 7.23
C PRO A 295 5.28 -13.14 7.27
N ALA A 296 5.53 -12.12 6.46
CA ALA A 296 6.76 -11.33 6.47
C ALA A 296 6.56 -10.07 7.35
N LEU A 297 6.64 -10.24 8.67
CA LEU A 297 6.42 -9.17 9.65
C LEU A 297 7.73 -8.73 10.33
N PRO A 298 7.88 -7.44 10.70
CA PRO A 298 9.10 -6.95 11.34
C PRO A 298 9.19 -7.32 12.83
N TYR A 299 10.36 -7.06 13.39
CA TYR A 299 10.55 -7.13 14.84
C TYR A 299 9.81 -6.02 15.57
N THR A 300 9.11 -6.38 16.63
CA THR A 300 8.53 -5.43 17.57
C THR A 300 9.30 -5.50 18.87
N ARG A 301 9.82 -4.37 19.34
CA ARG A 301 10.54 -4.31 20.61
C ARG A 301 9.59 -4.69 21.76
N PRO A 302 10.02 -5.57 22.68
CA PRO A 302 9.26 -5.87 23.89
C PRO A 302 8.93 -4.59 24.66
N ARG A 303 7.68 -4.47 25.12
CA ARG A 303 7.20 -3.30 25.89
C ARG A 303 7.41 -3.44 27.40
N THR A 304 8.32 -4.33 27.81
CA THR A 304 8.69 -4.48 29.22
C THR A 304 9.36 -3.20 29.72
N LYS A 305 9.06 -2.81 30.96
CA LYS A 305 9.69 -1.66 31.62
C LYS A 305 11.21 -1.83 31.68
N ASP A 306 11.96 -0.74 31.49
CA ASP A 306 13.41 -0.78 31.58
C ASP A 306 13.88 -1.24 32.97
N GLY A 307 14.89 -2.10 33.01
CA GLY A 307 15.41 -2.73 34.24
C GLY A 307 14.62 -3.96 34.71
N TYR A 308 13.56 -4.37 34.00
CA TYR A 308 12.81 -5.59 34.30
C TYR A 308 13.13 -6.72 33.32
N MET A 309 13.07 -7.94 33.83
CA MET A 309 13.22 -9.17 33.06
C MET A 309 12.18 -9.25 31.93
N LYS A 310 12.66 -9.48 30.72
CA LYS A 310 11.84 -9.52 29.50
C LYS A 310 11.20 -10.89 29.32
N LYS A 311 10.15 -10.95 28.49
CA LYS A 311 9.37 -12.19 28.27
C LYS A 311 10.23 -13.37 27.78
N HIS A 312 11.17 -13.14 26.87
CA HIS A 312 12.08 -14.16 26.34
C HIS A 312 13.06 -14.79 27.35
N GLU A 313 13.18 -14.22 28.55
CA GLU A 313 13.97 -14.82 29.64
C GLU A 313 13.17 -15.91 30.37
N TYR A 314 11.86 -15.98 30.14
CA TYR A 314 11.00 -17.05 30.64
C TYR A 314 10.77 -18.06 29.51
N ILE A 315 11.05 -19.32 29.78
CA ILE A 315 10.90 -20.40 28.81
C ILE A 315 9.47 -20.93 28.92
N TYR A 316 8.76 -21.00 27.80
CA TYR A 316 7.46 -21.65 27.75
C TYR A 316 7.66 -23.14 27.45
N ASP A 317 7.09 -23.99 28.29
CA ASP A 317 7.01 -25.43 28.09
C ASP A 317 5.62 -25.78 27.55
N GLU A 318 5.57 -26.18 26.28
CA GLU A 318 4.32 -26.53 25.59
C GLU A 318 3.70 -27.82 26.12
N TYR A 319 4.50 -28.77 26.59
CA TYR A 319 4.02 -30.07 27.04
C TYR A 319 3.31 -29.96 28.40
N TYR A 320 3.87 -29.15 29.31
CA TYR A 320 3.29 -28.93 30.64
C TYR A 320 2.41 -27.67 30.75
N ASP A 321 2.23 -26.93 29.67
CA ASP A 321 1.58 -25.61 29.61
C ASP A 321 1.98 -24.70 30.79
N CYS A 322 3.28 -24.43 30.88
CA CYS A 322 3.81 -23.62 31.97
C CYS A 322 4.98 -22.74 31.53
N TYR A 323 5.27 -21.71 32.31
CA TYR A 323 6.48 -20.91 32.12
C TYR A 323 7.51 -21.24 33.18
N ILE A 324 8.77 -21.37 32.79
CA ILE A 324 9.90 -21.59 33.68
C ILE A 324 10.67 -20.27 33.78
N CYS A 325 10.88 -19.78 35.00
CA CYS A 325 11.65 -18.57 35.24
C CYS A 325 13.17 -18.84 35.19
N PRO A 326 14.01 -17.80 35.09
CA PRO A 326 15.47 -17.96 35.12
C PRO A 326 16.03 -18.65 36.37
N GLN A 327 15.28 -18.66 37.48
CA GLN A 327 15.60 -19.37 38.73
C GLN A 327 15.00 -20.78 38.80
N GLY A 328 14.47 -21.30 37.68
CA GLY A 328 13.91 -22.64 37.58
C GLY A 328 12.53 -22.83 38.21
N GLN A 329 11.87 -21.78 38.70
CA GLN A 329 10.53 -21.86 39.28
C GLN A 329 9.45 -21.91 38.20
N ILE A 330 8.42 -22.73 38.43
CA ILE A 330 7.33 -22.97 37.49
C ILE A 330 6.20 -21.96 37.75
N LEU A 331 5.77 -21.29 36.68
CA LEU A 331 4.58 -20.45 36.63
C LEU A 331 3.46 -21.27 35.99
N LYS A 332 2.45 -21.61 36.80
CA LYS A 332 1.34 -22.47 36.37
C LYS A 332 0.25 -21.65 35.69
N TYR A 333 -0.42 -22.26 34.71
CA TYR A 333 -1.65 -21.74 34.14
C TYR A 333 -2.70 -21.51 35.25
N ALA A 334 -3.42 -20.39 35.16
CA ALA A 334 -4.48 -20.07 36.10
C ALA A 334 -5.84 -19.84 35.44
N THR A 335 -5.89 -19.00 34.41
CA THR A 335 -7.12 -18.73 33.66
C THR A 335 -6.82 -18.04 32.33
N THR A 336 -7.75 -18.18 31.39
CA THR A 336 -7.79 -17.38 30.17
C THR A 336 -8.78 -16.24 30.34
N THR A 337 -8.32 -15.04 30.02
CA THR A 337 -9.10 -13.80 30.05
C THR A 337 -10.03 -13.70 28.83
N LYS A 338 -11.02 -12.79 28.90
CA LYS A 338 -11.92 -12.51 27.77
C LYS A 338 -11.22 -11.95 26.53
N ASN A 339 -10.03 -11.39 26.70
CA ASN A 339 -9.24 -10.80 25.62
C ASN A 339 -8.26 -11.81 25.01
N GLY A 340 -8.46 -13.11 25.23
CA GLY A 340 -7.62 -14.15 24.63
C GLY A 340 -6.26 -14.32 25.29
N LYS A 341 -6.05 -13.82 26.52
CA LYS A 341 -4.77 -13.99 27.22
C LYS A 341 -4.85 -15.08 28.29
N ARG A 342 -4.03 -16.12 28.15
CA ARG A 342 -3.70 -17.10 29.19
C ARG A 342 -2.80 -16.43 30.24
N GLN A 343 -3.18 -16.56 31.51
CA GLN A 343 -2.45 -15.99 32.64
C GLN A 343 -1.72 -17.09 33.40
N TYR A 344 -0.41 -16.90 33.57
CA TYR A 344 0.47 -17.78 34.32
C TYR A 344 0.99 -17.05 35.54
N PHE A 345 0.94 -17.72 36.69
CA PHE A 345 1.32 -17.13 37.96
C PHE A 345 2.45 -17.90 38.61
N SER A 346 3.42 -17.14 39.16
CA SER A 346 4.41 -17.72 40.07
C SER A 346 3.82 -17.98 41.45
N ASN A 347 4.46 -18.88 42.19
CA ASN A 347 4.16 -19.12 43.59
C ASN A 347 4.74 -17.97 44.46
N PRO A 348 3.90 -17.19 45.17
CA PRO A 348 4.37 -16.10 46.03
C PRO A 348 5.37 -16.54 47.09
N PHE A 349 5.18 -17.73 47.69
CA PHE A 349 6.00 -18.21 48.80
C PHE A 349 7.46 -18.49 48.37
N GLU A 350 7.65 -18.97 47.15
CA GLU A 350 8.97 -19.20 46.57
C GLU A 350 9.62 -17.88 46.10
N CYS A 351 8.81 -16.94 45.62
CA CYS A 351 9.30 -15.69 45.05
C CYS A 351 9.70 -14.64 46.10
N GLN A 352 9.18 -14.71 47.33
CA GLN A 352 9.48 -13.76 48.41
C GLN A 352 10.98 -13.62 48.70
N ASN A 353 11.72 -14.73 48.64
CA ASN A 353 13.15 -14.77 48.93
C ASN A 353 14.01 -14.83 47.65
N CYS A 354 13.43 -14.51 46.49
CA CYS A 354 14.13 -14.63 45.21
C CYS A 354 15.15 -13.49 45.03
N PRO A 355 16.41 -13.78 44.65
CA PRO A 355 17.44 -12.76 44.45
C PRO A 355 17.11 -11.81 43.29
N LEU A 356 16.33 -12.26 42.30
CA LEU A 356 15.95 -11.48 41.12
C LEU A 356 14.60 -10.75 41.29
N LEU A 357 14.05 -10.70 42.50
CA LEU A 357 12.71 -10.17 42.74
C LEU A 357 12.54 -8.71 42.28
N SER A 358 13.55 -7.86 42.54
CA SER A 358 13.58 -6.44 42.15
C SER A 358 13.47 -6.22 40.64
N GLU A 359 14.05 -7.14 39.86
CA GLU A 359 14.04 -7.14 38.39
C GLU A 359 12.85 -7.95 37.83
N CYS A 360 12.16 -8.74 38.66
CA CYS A 360 11.09 -9.65 38.24
C CYS A 360 9.71 -8.97 38.27
N THR A 361 9.30 -8.43 39.42
CA THR A 361 7.93 -7.97 39.65
C THR A 361 7.87 -6.82 40.65
N GLN A 362 6.91 -5.92 40.48
CA GLN A 362 6.57 -4.87 41.47
C GLN A 362 5.34 -5.25 42.32
N SER A 363 4.85 -6.49 42.20
CA SER A 363 3.68 -6.93 42.95
C SER A 363 3.96 -6.94 44.46
N LYS A 364 3.04 -6.36 45.24
CA LYS A 364 3.08 -6.39 46.71
C LYS A 364 3.00 -7.83 47.27
N GLU A 365 2.40 -8.73 46.51
CA GLU A 365 2.29 -10.16 46.85
C GLU A 365 3.49 -10.96 46.35
N HIS A 366 4.53 -10.32 45.80
CA HIS A 366 5.71 -10.97 45.21
C HIS A 366 5.36 -11.98 44.10
N LYS A 367 4.19 -11.80 43.49
CA LYS A 367 3.66 -12.66 42.43
C LYS A 367 4.03 -12.12 41.06
N LYS A 368 4.62 -12.97 40.20
CA LYS A 368 4.84 -12.67 38.79
C LYS A 368 3.64 -13.15 37.98
N LEU A 369 3.15 -12.28 37.10
CA LEU A 369 2.16 -12.60 36.07
C LEU A 369 2.86 -12.58 34.71
N ILE A 370 2.68 -13.66 33.95
CA ILE A 370 2.99 -13.70 32.52
C ILE A 370 1.69 -13.90 31.75
N GLU A 371 1.49 -13.11 30.71
CA GLU A 371 0.36 -13.24 29.80
C GLU A 371 0.86 -13.76 28.44
N ARG A 372 0.20 -14.82 27.94
CA ARG A 372 0.40 -15.39 26.60
C ARG A 372 -0.93 -15.33 25.86
N HIS A 373 -0.97 -14.80 24.64
CA HIS A 373 -2.20 -14.85 23.86
C HIS A 373 -2.49 -16.30 23.42
N VAL A 374 -3.76 -16.68 23.19
CA VAL A 374 -4.11 -18.02 22.66
C VAL A 374 -3.41 -18.25 21.30
N TRP A 375 -3.40 -17.22 20.46
CA TRP A 375 -2.68 -17.15 19.18
C TRP A 375 -1.21 -16.71 19.26
N GLU A 376 -0.54 -16.83 20.41
CA GLU A 376 0.87 -16.39 20.53
C GLU A 376 1.81 -17.23 19.65
N HIS A 377 1.53 -18.52 19.47
CA HIS A 377 2.38 -19.41 18.66
C HIS A 377 2.46 -18.94 17.20
N TYR A 378 1.40 -18.36 16.65
CA TYR A 378 1.42 -17.77 15.30
C TYR A 378 2.36 -16.54 15.22
N ILE A 379 2.47 -15.75 16.30
CA ILE A 379 3.41 -14.63 16.36
C ILE A 379 4.85 -15.13 16.50
N GLU A 380 5.06 -16.17 17.31
CA GLU A 380 6.37 -16.81 17.48
C GLU A 380 6.86 -17.43 16.17
N GLU A 381 5.96 -18.08 15.42
CA GLU A 381 6.27 -18.60 14.08
C GLU A 381 6.62 -17.48 13.11
N ALA A 382 5.86 -16.38 13.09
CA ALA A 382 6.22 -15.21 12.28
C ALA A 382 7.58 -14.61 12.67
N ASP A 383 7.92 -14.60 13.97
CA ASP A 383 9.23 -14.16 14.46
C ASP A 383 10.35 -15.13 14.08
N HIS A 384 10.10 -16.44 14.09
CA HIS A 384 11.03 -17.46 13.62
C HIS A 384 11.29 -17.31 12.11
N LEU A 385 10.22 -17.23 11.31
CA LEU A 385 10.29 -17.06 9.87
C LEU A 385 11.03 -15.79 9.45
N ARG A 386 10.95 -14.70 10.23
CA ARG A 386 11.71 -13.46 10.00
C ARG A 386 13.22 -13.65 9.94
N HIS A 387 13.76 -14.70 10.55
CA HIS A 387 15.21 -14.99 10.51
C HIS A 387 15.65 -15.70 9.22
N THR A 388 14.72 -16.30 8.48
CA THR A 388 14.98 -16.96 7.20
C THR A 388 15.44 -15.95 6.14
N GLN A 389 16.25 -16.42 5.18
CA GLN A 389 16.77 -15.55 4.12
C GLN A 389 15.65 -15.09 3.17
N GLU A 390 14.67 -15.95 2.92
CA GLU A 390 13.51 -15.69 2.10
C GLU A 390 12.67 -14.54 2.66
N ASN A 391 12.20 -14.63 3.91
CA ASN A 391 11.42 -13.55 4.53
C ASN A 391 12.18 -12.24 4.64
N LYS A 392 13.50 -12.28 4.90
CA LYS A 392 14.33 -11.07 4.88
C LYS A 392 14.32 -10.40 3.52
N SER A 393 14.44 -11.19 2.45
CA SER A 393 14.44 -10.67 1.07
C SER A 393 13.07 -10.10 0.69
N ILE A 394 11.98 -10.79 1.07
CA ILE A 394 10.61 -10.33 0.84
C ILE A 394 10.39 -9.02 1.59
N TYR A 395 10.63 -9.01 2.91
CA TYR A 395 10.41 -7.82 3.74
C TYR A 395 11.24 -6.61 3.28
N ALA A 396 12.47 -6.82 2.81
CA ALA A 396 13.32 -5.73 2.29
C ALA A 396 12.68 -4.99 1.11
N ARG A 397 11.95 -5.70 0.24
CA ARG A 397 11.28 -5.12 -0.94
C ARG A 397 10.11 -4.20 -0.59
N ARG A 398 9.58 -4.23 0.64
CA ARG A 398 8.47 -3.35 1.08
C ARG A 398 8.79 -1.86 0.86
N LYS A 399 10.04 -1.45 1.12
CA LYS A 399 10.50 -0.06 0.94
C LYS A 399 10.55 0.40 -0.51
N GLU A 400 10.73 -0.53 -1.44
CA GLU A 400 10.86 -0.26 -2.87
C GLU A 400 9.52 -0.37 -3.61
N THR A 401 8.51 -0.98 -2.96
CA THR A 401 7.19 -1.28 -3.52
C THR A 401 6.14 -0.34 -2.94
N ILE A 402 5.42 -0.75 -1.89
CA ILE A 402 4.26 -0.02 -1.37
C ILE A 402 4.61 1.35 -0.78
N GLU A 403 5.75 1.47 -0.09
CA GLU A 403 6.19 2.77 0.44
C GLU A 403 6.48 3.76 -0.69
N ARG A 404 7.02 3.27 -1.81
CA ARG A 404 7.29 4.08 -3.00
C ARG A 404 6.01 4.47 -3.73
N VAL A 405 5.04 3.56 -3.83
CA VAL A 405 3.69 3.86 -4.37
C VAL A 405 3.06 5.02 -3.60
N PHE A 406 3.08 4.96 -2.26
CA PHE A 406 2.52 6.05 -1.46
C PHE A 406 3.35 7.33 -1.49
N ALA A 407 4.68 7.23 -1.67
CA ALA A 407 5.53 8.40 -1.87
C ALA A 407 5.19 9.09 -3.20
N ASP A 408 5.08 8.34 -4.29
CA ASP A 408 4.70 8.85 -5.61
C ASP A 408 3.28 9.45 -5.59
N ALA A 409 2.32 8.77 -4.97
CA ALA A 409 0.96 9.29 -4.79
C ALA A 409 0.93 10.65 -4.05
N LYS A 410 1.77 10.82 -3.02
CA LYS A 410 1.83 12.07 -2.24
C LYS A 410 2.56 13.19 -2.97
N GLU A 411 3.70 12.89 -3.60
CA GLU A 411 4.59 13.89 -4.18
C GLU A 411 4.21 14.27 -5.61
N LYS A 412 3.83 13.30 -6.45
CA LYS A 412 3.50 13.52 -7.87
C LYS A 412 2.01 13.76 -8.08
N HIS A 413 1.17 12.97 -7.43
CA HIS A 413 -0.29 13.00 -7.66
C HIS A 413 -1.05 13.87 -6.66
N GLY A 414 -0.38 14.48 -5.68
CA GLY A 414 -1.04 15.43 -4.77
C GLY A 414 -1.93 14.80 -3.69
N MET A 415 -1.77 13.51 -3.38
CA MET A 415 -2.58 12.76 -2.41
C MET A 415 -2.34 13.17 -0.93
N ARG A 416 -1.63 14.26 -0.64
CA ARG A 416 -1.40 14.73 0.75
C ARG A 416 -2.65 15.32 1.40
N TRP A 417 -3.55 15.88 0.60
CA TRP A 417 -4.78 16.51 1.05
C TRP A 417 -5.85 16.43 -0.02
N THR A 418 -7.11 16.26 0.39
CA THR A 418 -8.24 16.18 -0.52
C THR A 418 -9.18 17.38 -0.36
N THR A 419 -9.69 17.89 -1.49
CA THR A 419 -10.78 18.88 -1.55
C THR A 419 -12.16 18.24 -1.43
N LEU A 420 -12.24 16.92 -1.68
CA LEU A 420 -13.48 16.16 -1.70
C LEU A 420 -13.96 15.87 -0.27
N ARG A 421 -15.26 15.60 -0.14
CA ARG A 421 -15.92 15.27 1.13
C ARG A 421 -16.85 14.08 0.90
N GLY A 422 -16.95 13.20 1.89
CA GLY A 422 -17.67 11.95 1.80
C GLY A 422 -16.82 10.80 1.22
N LEU A 423 -16.92 9.64 1.86
CA LEU A 423 -16.15 8.43 1.64
C LEU A 423 -16.25 7.95 0.20
N LYS A 424 -17.45 7.90 -0.40
CA LYS A 424 -17.64 7.48 -1.80
C LYS A 424 -16.79 8.28 -2.78
N LYS A 425 -16.73 9.61 -2.61
CA LYS A 425 -15.91 10.49 -3.47
C LYS A 425 -14.42 10.26 -3.26
N ILE A 426 -14.03 9.92 -2.04
CA ILE A 426 -12.64 9.60 -1.70
C ILE A 426 -12.24 8.23 -2.25
N VAL A 427 -13.14 7.23 -2.23
CA VAL A 427 -12.92 5.92 -2.85
C VAL A 427 -12.68 6.09 -4.35
N HIS A 428 -13.55 6.80 -5.07
CA HIS A 428 -13.35 7.03 -6.50
C HIS A 428 -12.06 7.80 -6.81
N ALA A 429 -11.69 8.76 -5.95
CA ALA A 429 -10.42 9.45 -6.07
C ALA A 429 -9.24 8.49 -5.83
N SER A 430 -9.34 7.58 -4.86
CA SER A 430 -8.35 6.53 -4.58
C SER A 430 -8.14 5.64 -5.81
N ASP A 431 -9.23 5.14 -6.40
CA ASP A 431 -9.16 4.29 -7.58
C ASP A 431 -8.53 5.06 -8.75
N ALA A 432 -8.92 6.32 -8.96
CA ALA A 432 -8.32 7.16 -10.00
C ALA A 432 -6.83 7.42 -9.78
N TYR A 433 -6.38 7.63 -8.53
CA TYR A 433 -4.96 7.77 -8.19
C TYR A 433 -4.17 6.52 -8.54
N PHE A 434 -4.66 5.36 -8.14
CA PHE A 434 -3.98 4.10 -8.42
C PHE A 434 -3.97 3.83 -9.92
N CYS A 435 -5.09 4.03 -10.63
CA CYS A 435 -5.13 3.94 -12.10
C CYS A 435 -4.03 4.79 -12.76
N CYS A 436 -3.84 6.03 -12.32
CA CYS A 436 -2.77 6.89 -12.84
C CYS A 436 -1.39 6.28 -12.58
N HIS A 437 -1.14 5.83 -11.35
CA HIS A 437 0.11 5.18 -10.95
C HIS A 437 0.40 3.92 -11.79
N GLU A 438 -0.59 3.06 -12.04
CA GLU A 438 -0.43 1.88 -12.90
C GLU A 438 -0.07 2.25 -14.34
N LEU A 439 -0.79 3.21 -14.94
CA LEU A 439 -0.55 3.64 -16.33
C LEU A 439 0.82 4.29 -16.51
N GLU A 440 1.27 5.08 -15.52
CA GLU A 440 2.64 5.63 -15.54
C GLU A 440 3.70 4.54 -15.50
N LYS A 441 3.46 3.47 -14.72
CA LYS A 441 4.37 2.33 -14.65
C LYS A 441 4.39 1.50 -15.91
N ASP A 442 3.23 1.15 -16.44
CA ASP A 442 3.11 0.40 -17.69
C ASP A 442 3.82 1.15 -18.83
N GLY A 443 3.56 2.45 -18.95
CA GLY A 443 4.23 3.32 -19.91
C GLY A 443 5.74 3.49 -19.69
N GLN A 444 6.26 3.30 -18.48
CA GLN A 444 7.71 3.25 -18.24
C GLN A 444 8.32 1.90 -18.67
N LEU A 445 7.65 0.80 -18.33
CA LEU A 445 8.11 -0.56 -18.62
C LEU A 445 8.07 -0.86 -20.12
N ASP A 446 7.08 -0.35 -20.86
CA ASP A 446 7.01 -0.48 -22.32
C ASP A 446 8.11 0.34 -23.04
N VAL A 447 8.50 1.51 -22.48
CA VAL A 447 9.64 2.29 -22.99
C VAL A 447 10.98 1.60 -22.72
N GLU A 448 11.12 0.93 -21.58
CA GLU A 448 12.32 0.14 -21.28
C GLU A 448 12.42 -1.12 -22.15
N ARG A 449 11.31 -1.85 -22.34
CA ARG A 449 11.25 -3.02 -23.25
C ARG A 449 11.52 -2.64 -24.69
N SER A 450 10.97 -1.54 -25.19
CA SER A 450 11.24 -1.05 -26.55
C SER A 450 12.69 -0.57 -26.72
N ARG A 451 13.31 0.03 -25.68
CA ARG A 451 14.76 0.32 -25.69
C ARG A 451 15.60 -0.95 -25.74
N ILE A 452 15.26 -1.98 -24.96
CA ILE A 452 15.95 -3.28 -24.99
C ILE A 452 15.75 -3.98 -26.35
N GLY A 453 14.54 -3.93 -26.92
CA GLY A 453 14.25 -4.44 -28.27
C GLY A 453 15.05 -3.70 -29.36
N VAL A 454 15.20 -2.38 -29.27
CA VAL A 454 16.03 -1.58 -30.20
C VAL A 454 17.52 -1.90 -30.05
N ILE A 455 17.99 -2.23 -28.84
CA ILE A 455 19.37 -2.70 -28.61
C ILE A 455 19.59 -4.08 -29.23
N ILE A 456 18.60 -4.98 -29.16
CA ILE A 456 18.66 -6.33 -29.76
C ILE A 456 18.60 -6.26 -31.30
N VAL A 457 17.88 -5.31 -31.90
CA VAL A 457 17.82 -5.15 -33.37
C VAL A 457 19.08 -4.47 -33.94
N LYS A 458 19.82 -3.69 -33.14
CA LYS A 458 21.05 -3.00 -33.59
C LYS A 458 22.38 -3.68 -33.22
N GLY A 459 22.36 -4.83 -32.54
CA GLY A 459 23.57 -5.53 -32.15
C GLY A 459 23.45 -7.03 -32.32
N ARG A 460 24.30 -7.62 -33.17
CA ARG A 460 24.58 -9.07 -33.18
C ARG A 460 24.73 -9.56 -31.75
N SER A 461 24.01 -10.64 -31.46
CA SER A 461 23.92 -11.37 -30.21
C SER A 461 25.28 -11.59 -29.51
N LYS A 462 25.44 -10.96 -28.35
CA LYS A 462 26.21 -11.52 -27.23
C LYS A 462 25.43 -11.28 -25.94
N PHE A 463 24.91 -12.36 -25.38
CA PHE A 463 24.37 -12.41 -24.02
C PHE A 463 25.46 -11.93 -23.05
N CYS A 464 25.18 -10.87 -22.29
CA CYS A 464 25.95 -10.50 -21.12
C CYS A 464 24.96 -10.31 -19.96
N SER A 465 24.97 -11.27 -19.04
CA SER A 465 24.26 -11.21 -17.77
C SER A 465 24.79 -10.04 -16.94
N TYR A 466 23.96 -9.02 -16.72
CA TYR A 466 24.33 -7.88 -15.87
C TYR A 466 23.85 -8.14 -14.44
N GLU A 467 24.75 -8.71 -13.64
CA GLU A 467 24.66 -8.74 -12.18
C GLU A 467 24.95 -7.32 -11.68
N GLN A 468 23.98 -6.67 -11.02
CA GLN A 468 24.18 -5.38 -10.37
C GLN A 468 25.15 -5.56 -9.19
N LYS A 469 26.41 -5.16 -9.37
CA LYS A 469 27.30 -4.82 -8.26
C LYS A 469 27.50 -3.32 -8.20
N SER A 470 27.07 -2.78 -7.06
CA SER A 470 27.44 -1.48 -6.54
C SER A 470 28.96 -1.32 -6.51
N ASN A 471 29.47 -0.18 -6.98
CA ASN A 471 30.51 0.53 -6.24
C ASN A 471 30.71 1.97 -6.72
N LYS A 472 30.64 2.87 -5.73
CA LYS A 472 31.26 4.19 -5.76
C LYS A 472 32.78 4.03 -5.87
N LYS A 473 33.43 5.01 -6.52
CA LYS A 473 34.89 5.24 -6.70
C LYS A 473 35.48 4.69 -7.99
N ALA A 474 35.46 5.52 -9.03
CA ALA A 474 36.42 5.49 -10.13
C ALA A 474 36.51 6.89 -10.76
N SER A 475 37.18 7.80 -10.07
CA SER A 475 37.61 9.09 -10.62
C SER A 475 38.94 9.48 -9.98
N GLU A 476 39.96 8.64 -10.17
CA GLU A 476 41.36 8.95 -9.92
C GLU A 476 42.16 7.69 -10.29
N TRP A 477 42.75 7.73 -11.50
CA TRP A 477 43.84 6.90 -12.03
C TRP A 477 43.63 6.65 -13.53
N ALA A 478 43.70 7.74 -14.29
CA ALA A 478 44.21 7.70 -15.66
C ALA A 478 45.62 8.29 -15.62
N HIS A 479 46.51 7.69 -16.42
CA HIS A 479 47.93 8.02 -16.64
C HIS A 479 48.94 7.24 -15.81
N SER A 480 49.34 6.07 -16.30
CA SER A 480 50.66 5.93 -16.96
C SER A 480 50.90 4.49 -17.44
N ASN A 481 51.48 4.40 -18.64
CA ASN A 481 52.11 3.23 -19.29
C ASN A 481 51.15 2.18 -19.86
N ALA A 482 50.69 2.32 -21.10
CA ALA A 482 51.40 1.98 -22.35
C ALA A 482 51.64 0.47 -22.50
N PHE A 483 50.84 -0.18 -23.36
CA PHE A 483 51.37 -1.09 -24.39
C PHE A 483 50.39 -1.20 -25.55
N CYS A 484 50.89 -0.82 -26.73
CA CYS A 484 50.28 -0.96 -28.04
C CYS A 484 50.47 -2.40 -28.54
N LEU A 485 49.56 -2.91 -29.38
CA LEU A 485 49.76 -3.84 -30.52
C LEU A 485 48.36 -4.26 -31.00
N GLN A 486 47.83 -3.59 -32.03
CA GLN A 486 47.85 -4.00 -33.44
C GLN A 486 46.98 -5.23 -33.76
N SER A 487 46.11 -4.98 -34.73
CA SER A 487 45.14 -5.89 -35.35
C SER A 487 45.79 -6.85 -36.33
N GLU A 488 45.43 -8.12 -36.26
CA GLU A 488 45.48 -9.03 -37.40
C GLU A 488 44.23 -9.91 -37.45
N THR A 489 43.55 -9.86 -38.58
CA THR A 489 42.46 -10.75 -38.99
C THR A 489 43.03 -12.09 -39.44
N THR A 490 42.57 -13.20 -38.87
CA THR A 490 42.61 -14.50 -39.56
C THR A 490 41.32 -15.29 -39.33
N SER A 491 40.80 -15.81 -40.44
CA SER A 491 39.73 -16.79 -40.56
C SER A 491 40.31 -18.19 -40.31
N ASN A 492 39.92 -18.83 -39.22
CA ASN A 492 39.68 -20.27 -39.05
C ASN A 492 39.73 -20.62 -37.56
N GLY A 493 38.79 -21.47 -37.13
CA GLY A 493 38.55 -21.75 -35.72
C GLY A 493 39.71 -22.45 -35.01
N CYS A 494 39.84 -22.13 -33.72
CA CYS A 494 40.56 -22.94 -32.74
C CYS A 494 39.77 -22.99 -31.43
N LEU A 495 39.52 -24.22 -30.96
CA LEU A 495 39.19 -24.55 -29.58
C LEU A 495 40.27 -23.98 -28.64
N PHE A 496 39.84 -23.37 -27.53
CA PHE A 496 40.65 -23.36 -26.31
C PHE A 496 39.79 -23.74 -25.10
N VAL A 497 40.36 -24.65 -24.33
CA VAL A 497 39.81 -25.36 -23.18
C VAL A 497 40.68 -25.00 -21.97
N MET A 498 40.06 -24.87 -20.78
CA MET A 498 40.66 -24.80 -19.43
C MET A 498 41.30 -23.45 -19.00
N TRP A 499 41.27 -22.96 -17.74
CA TRP A 499 40.90 -23.49 -16.42
C TRP A 499 40.48 -22.38 -15.44
N ARG A 500 39.75 -22.76 -14.40
CA ARG A 500 39.53 -21.98 -13.16
C ARG A 500 40.87 -21.69 -12.46
N LYS A 501 41.03 -20.47 -11.97
CA LYS A 501 41.61 -20.19 -10.65
C LYS A 501 40.71 -19.21 -9.92
#